data_AF-A0A060WU18-F1
#
_entry.id   AF-A0A060WU18-F1
#
_cell.length_a   1.000
_cell.length_b   1.000
_cell.length_c   1.000
_cell.angle_alpha   90.00
_cell.angle_beta   90.00
_cell.angle_gamma   90.00
#
_symmetry.space_group_name_H-M   'P 1'
#
loop_
_entity.id
_entity.type
_entity.pdbx_description
1 polymer ?
#
loop_
_entity_poly.entity_id
_entity_poly.type
_entity_poly.pdbx_seq_one_letter_code
_entity_poly.pdbx_strand_id
1 'polypeptide(L)'
;MAGNVLLLNSDKTEMLVLGPKEQRDLLLNLTINLNGCTVVSNKTVKDLSVTLDPDLSLTNISRLFQGQLFFHLRNIAKIRNFLSKNDAEKLIHAFVTSRLDYCNALLSGYPDKALNKLQLVLNTAARILTRTQKFDHITPVLASPTLASCQGKG
;
A
#
# COMPACT_ATOMS: atom_id res chain seq x y z
N MET A 1 36.90 10.37 4.92
CA MET A 1 35.91 11.37 5.39
C MET A 1 34.73 11.33 4.44
N ALA A 2 33.52 11.14 4.95
CA ALA A 2 32.33 11.32 4.12
C ALA A 2 32.31 12.79 3.65
N GLY A 3 32.23 13.02 2.34
CA GLY A 3 32.33 14.38 1.76
C GLY A 3 31.17 15.31 2.15
N ASN A 4 30.11 14.76 2.75
CA ASN A 4 28.92 15.47 3.19
C ASN A 4 28.76 15.28 4.71
N VAL A 5 28.45 16.37 5.43
CA VAL A 5 28.34 16.43 6.91
C VAL A 5 27.03 15.78 7.42
N LEU A 6 26.66 14.63 6.87
CA LEU A 6 25.43 13.91 7.19
C LEU A 6 25.72 12.68 8.06
N LEU A 7 24.81 12.39 8.98
CA LEU A 7 24.85 11.21 9.84
C LEU A 7 23.68 10.28 9.50
N LEU A 8 23.91 8.98 9.61
CA LEU A 8 22.87 7.97 9.47
C LEU A 8 22.00 7.93 10.73
N ASN A 9 20.70 7.74 10.52
CA ASN A 9 19.76 7.51 11.61
C ASN A 9 19.63 6.00 11.83
N SER A 10 20.34 5.47 12.83
CA SER A 10 20.34 4.04 13.17
C SER A 10 18.93 3.48 13.34
N ASP A 11 18.02 4.25 13.95
CA ASP A 11 16.69 3.77 14.32
C ASP A 11 15.76 3.62 13.12
N LYS A 12 16.06 4.32 12.02
CA LYS A 12 15.26 4.29 10.78
C LYS A 12 15.96 3.58 9.63
N THR A 13 17.23 3.23 9.77
CA THR A 13 18.01 2.61 8.69
C THR A 13 17.75 1.11 8.70
N GLU A 14 17.02 0.62 7.71
CA GLU A 14 16.76 -0.80 7.50
C GLU A 14 17.61 -1.33 6.32
N MET A 15 17.95 -2.62 6.37
CA MET A 15 18.68 -3.29 5.30
C MET A 15 17.85 -4.43 4.70
N LEU A 16 17.77 -4.48 3.37
CA LEU A 16 17.19 -5.59 2.61
C LEU A 16 18.25 -6.16 1.65
N VAL A 17 18.47 -7.48 1.71
CA VAL A 17 19.34 -8.18 0.75
C VAL A 17 18.50 -8.70 -0.41
N LEU A 18 18.84 -8.32 -1.63
CA LEU A 18 18.20 -8.77 -2.86
C LEU A 18 19.08 -9.82 -3.57
N GLY A 19 18.44 -10.81 -4.18
CA GLY A 19 19.14 -11.86 -4.94
C GLY A 19 18.45 -13.22 -4.87
N PRO A 20 18.95 -14.24 -5.60
CA PRO A 20 18.49 -15.61 -5.52
C PRO A 20 18.41 -16.15 -4.09
N LYS A 21 17.38 -16.94 -3.78
CA LYS A 21 17.14 -17.51 -2.44
C LYS A 21 18.37 -18.21 -1.86
N GLU A 22 19.00 -19.06 -2.66
CA GLU A 22 20.19 -19.84 -2.26
C GLU A 22 21.35 -18.95 -1.79
N GLN A 23 21.53 -17.78 -2.43
CA GLN A 23 22.58 -16.83 -2.06
C GLN A 23 22.20 -15.99 -0.85
N ARG A 24 20.91 -15.66 -0.69
CA ARG A 24 20.42 -14.92 0.47
C ARG A 24 20.41 -15.78 1.73
N ASP A 25 20.19 -17.09 1.60
CA ASP A 25 20.21 -18.01 2.74
C ASP A 25 21.60 -18.06 3.41
N LEU A 26 22.67 -17.85 2.63
CA LEU A 26 24.04 -17.70 3.13
C LEU A 26 24.26 -16.38 3.89
N LEU A 27 23.33 -15.42 3.76
CA LEU A 27 23.44 -14.04 4.28
C LEU A 27 22.33 -13.69 5.30
N LEU A 28 21.61 -14.69 5.83
CA LEU A 28 20.41 -14.48 6.66
C LEU A 28 20.61 -13.65 7.94
N ASN A 29 21.85 -13.46 8.39
CA ASN A 29 22.21 -12.65 9.55
C ASN A 29 23.30 -11.63 9.22
N LEU A 30 23.36 -11.17 7.97
CA LEU A 30 24.35 -10.18 7.59
C LEU A 30 24.12 -8.89 8.37
N THR A 31 25.18 -8.47 9.07
CA THR A 31 25.23 -7.24 9.84
C THR A 31 26.29 -6.34 9.24
N ILE A 32 25.91 -5.10 8.96
CA ILE A 32 26.84 -4.09 8.46
C ILE A 32 26.99 -3.02 9.53
N ASN A 33 28.24 -2.67 9.83
CA ASN A 33 28.55 -1.51 10.65
C ASN A 33 28.79 -0.31 9.72
N LEU A 34 27.87 0.65 9.74
CA LEU A 34 27.94 1.90 8.99
C LEU A 34 28.24 3.04 9.97
N ASN A 35 29.51 3.46 10.09
CA ASN A 35 29.94 4.54 10.98
C ASN A 35 29.41 4.43 12.43
N GLY A 36 29.43 3.23 13.03
CA GLY A 36 28.93 2.98 14.38
C GLY A 36 27.44 2.62 14.45
N CYS A 37 26.72 2.65 13.32
CA CYS A 37 25.36 2.13 13.21
C CYS A 37 25.40 0.67 12.76
N THR A 38 25.07 -0.27 13.65
CA THR A 38 24.91 -1.68 13.28
C THR A 38 23.54 -1.90 12.69
N VAL A 39 23.47 -2.21 11.38
CA VAL A 39 22.22 -2.51 10.69
C VAL A 39 22.16 -4.00 10.42
N VAL A 40 21.04 -4.62 10.79
CA VAL A 40 20.76 -6.05 10.57
C VAL A 40 19.87 -6.19 9.34
N SER A 41 20.15 -7.21 8.53
CA SER A 41 19.28 -7.57 7.42
C SER A 41 17.87 -7.95 7.91
N ASN A 42 16.86 -7.25 7.40
CA ASN A 42 15.45 -7.52 7.68
C ASN A 42 14.82 -8.41 6.60
N LYS A 43 13.77 -9.14 6.99
CA LYS A 43 12.98 -9.98 6.06
C LYS A 43 12.07 -9.16 5.16
N THR A 44 11.71 -7.95 5.56
CA THR A 44 10.95 -7.00 4.77
C THR A 44 11.35 -5.60 5.19
N VAL A 45 11.36 -4.65 4.26
CA VAL A 45 11.61 -3.23 4.56
C VAL A 45 10.48 -2.36 4.05
N LYS A 46 10.27 -1.20 4.66
CA LYS A 46 9.28 -0.24 4.18
C LYS A 46 9.95 0.89 3.44
N ASP A 47 9.62 1.04 2.17
CA ASP A 47 10.03 2.17 1.36
C ASP A 47 8.80 2.92 0.85
N LEU A 48 8.71 4.22 1.17
CA LEU A 48 7.62 5.11 0.73
C LEU A 48 6.21 4.51 0.91
N SER A 49 5.95 3.85 2.05
CA SER A 49 4.69 3.14 2.39
C SER A 49 4.45 1.80 1.71
N VAL A 50 5.37 1.34 0.86
CA VAL A 50 5.37 0.02 0.23
C VAL A 50 6.25 -0.91 1.06
N THR A 51 5.72 -2.08 1.43
CA THR A 51 6.53 -3.09 2.13
C THR A 51 7.14 -4.02 1.09
N LEU A 52 8.46 -4.03 0.99
CA LEU A 52 9.25 -4.82 0.07
C LEU A 52 9.74 -6.09 0.75
N ASP A 53 9.67 -7.21 0.04
CA ASP A 53 10.26 -8.49 0.44
C ASP A 53 11.54 -8.78 -0.39
N PRO A 54 12.40 -9.70 0.07
CA PRO A 54 13.72 -9.94 -0.55
C PRO A 54 13.58 -10.52 -1.96
N ASP A 55 12.47 -11.23 -2.21
CA ASP A 55 12.07 -11.78 -3.51
C ASP A 55 11.46 -10.74 -4.46
N LEU A 56 11.21 -9.51 -3.98
CA LEU A 56 10.43 -8.49 -4.68
C LEU A 56 9.13 -9.06 -5.26
N SER A 57 8.50 -9.97 -4.52
CA SER A 57 7.32 -10.69 -4.97
C SER A 57 6.15 -9.72 -4.98
N LEU A 58 5.76 -9.28 -6.18
CA LEU A 58 4.58 -8.44 -6.39
C LEU A 58 3.32 -9.02 -5.72
N THR A 59 3.22 -10.35 -5.60
CA THR A 59 2.11 -11.00 -4.90
C THR A 59 2.11 -10.75 -3.38
N ASN A 60 3.26 -10.73 -2.72
CA ASN A 60 3.36 -10.43 -1.29
C ASN A 60 3.11 -8.94 -1.04
N ILE A 61 3.77 -8.10 -1.83
CA ILE A 61 3.61 -6.64 -1.79
C ILE A 61 2.12 -6.28 -1.99
N SER A 62 1.45 -6.92 -2.96
CA SER A 62 0.01 -6.73 -3.22
C SER A 62 -0.86 -6.98 -2.02
N ARG A 63 -0.58 -8.07 -1.29
CA ARG A 63 -1.40 -8.53 -0.18
C ARG A 63 -1.27 -7.59 1.01
N LEU A 64 -0.06 -7.16 1.31
CA LEU A 64 0.23 -6.20 2.37
C LEU A 64 -0.41 -4.85 2.07
N PHE A 65 -0.23 -4.36 0.84
CA PHE A 65 -0.82 -3.13 0.37
C PHE A 65 -2.35 -3.15 0.44
N GLN A 66 -2.99 -4.20 -0.07
CA GLN A 66 -4.44 -4.39 0.03
C GLN A 66 -4.92 -4.47 1.48
N GLY A 67 -4.19 -5.18 2.34
CA GLY A 67 -4.51 -5.25 3.77
C GLY A 67 -4.53 -3.87 4.43
N GLN A 68 -3.58 -3.01 4.06
CA GLN A 68 -3.52 -1.63 4.54
C GLN A 68 -4.70 -0.79 4.02
N LEU A 69 -5.07 -0.91 2.74
CA LEU A 69 -6.23 -0.21 2.18
C LEU A 69 -7.54 -0.65 2.85
N PHE A 70 -7.73 -1.96 3.07
CA PHE A 70 -8.89 -2.46 3.79
C PHE A 70 -8.92 -2.03 5.25
N PHE A 71 -7.77 -1.89 5.90
CA PHE A 71 -7.68 -1.34 7.25
C PHE A 71 -8.19 0.11 7.29
N HIS A 72 -7.73 0.96 6.37
CA HIS A 72 -8.22 2.34 6.26
C HIS A 72 -9.71 2.40 5.95
N LEU A 73 -10.20 1.60 4.99
CA LEU A 73 -11.63 1.54 4.66
C LEU A 73 -12.49 1.08 5.85
N ARG A 74 -12.05 0.10 6.63
CA ARG A 74 -12.76 -0.32 7.86
C ARG A 74 -12.84 0.81 8.89
N ASN A 75 -11.78 1.60 9.04
CA ASN A 75 -11.78 2.73 9.95
C ASN A 75 -12.72 3.83 9.47
N ILE A 76 -12.70 4.17 8.18
CA ILE A 76 -13.64 5.13 7.57
C ILE A 76 -15.08 4.62 7.72
N ALA A 77 -15.34 3.33 7.49
CA ALA A 77 -16.66 2.74 7.65
C ALA A 77 -17.21 2.89 9.09
N LYS A 78 -16.37 2.75 10.12
CA LYS A 78 -16.77 2.94 11.53
C LYS A 78 -17.23 4.36 11.80
N ILE A 79 -16.53 5.36 11.27
CA ILE A 79 -16.85 6.78 11.48
C ILE A 79 -17.83 7.33 10.43
N ARG A 80 -18.26 6.51 9.46
CA ARG A 80 -19.04 6.94 8.30
C ARG A 80 -20.36 7.62 8.66
N ASN A 81 -20.97 7.23 9.79
CA ASN A 81 -22.24 7.81 10.27
C ASN A 81 -22.08 9.27 10.72
N PHE A 82 -20.88 9.67 11.13
CA PHE A 82 -20.56 11.02 11.60
C PHE A 82 -20.02 11.95 10.50
N LEU A 83 -19.84 11.42 9.28
CA LEU A 83 -19.24 12.15 8.16
C LEU A 83 -20.26 12.54 7.10
N SER A 84 -20.10 13.75 6.55
CA SER A 84 -20.77 14.17 5.32
C SER A 84 -20.29 13.30 4.14
N LYS A 85 -21.04 13.30 3.02
CA LYS A 85 -20.62 12.56 1.81
C LYS A 85 -19.29 13.10 1.27
N ASN A 86 -19.12 14.42 1.25
CA ASN A 86 -17.93 15.10 0.74
C ASN A 86 -16.68 14.80 1.60
N ASP A 87 -16.82 14.80 2.93
CA ASP A 87 -15.68 14.50 3.81
C ASP A 87 -15.30 13.02 3.76
N ALA A 88 -16.29 12.13 3.63
CA ALA A 88 -16.03 10.71 3.40
C ALA A 88 -15.30 10.48 2.07
N GLU A 89 -15.67 11.21 1.01
CA GLU A 89 -14.98 11.17 -0.30
C GLU A 89 -13.52 11.60 -0.18
N LYS A 90 -13.26 12.73 0.48
CA LYS A 90 -11.90 13.22 0.73
C LYS A 90 -11.06 12.21 1.51
N LEU A 91 -11.62 11.58 2.54
CA LEU A 91 -10.92 10.55 3.32
C LEU A 91 -10.62 9.30 2.48
N ILE A 92 -11.59 8.84 1.70
CA ILE A 92 -11.39 7.71 0.79
C ILE A 92 -10.29 8.05 -0.22
N HIS A 93 -10.34 9.23 -0.83
CA HIS A 93 -9.32 9.66 -1.79
C HIS A 93 -7.93 9.74 -1.14
N ALA A 94 -7.82 10.37 0.02
CA ALA A 94 -6.56 10.56 0.72
C ALA A 94 -5.90 9.26 1.20
N PHE A 95 -6.69 8.25 1.60
CA PHE A 95 -6.16 7.00 2.15
C PHE A 95 -6.13 5.83 1.16
N VAL A 96 -6.94 5.88 0.10
CA VAL A 96 -7.12 4.77 -0.85
C VAL A 96 -6.67 5.15 -2.24
N THR A 97 -7.34 6.14 -2.86
CA THR A 97 -7.09 6.47 -4.27
C THR A 97 -5.69 7.02 -4.48
N SER A 98 -5.22 7.95 -3.64
CA SER A 98 -3.85 8.49 -3.69
C SER A 98 -2.76 7.41 -3.63
N ARG A 99 -3.00 6.37 -2.83
CA ARG A 99 -2.07 5.24 -2.68
C ARG A 99 -2.14 4.29 -3.87
N LEU A 100 -3.32 4.09 -4.44
CA LEU A 100 -3.47 3.34 -5.67
C LEU A 100 -2.74 4.05 -6.81
N ASP A 101 -2.91 5.37 -6.92
CA ASP A 101 -2.28 6.19 -7.94
C ASP A 101 -0.74 6.19 -7.80
N TYR A 102 -0.24 6.28 -6.56
CA TYR A 102 1.19 6.11 -6.29
C TYR A 102 1.71 4.73 -6.72
N CYS A 103 0.94 3.68 -6.41
CA CYS A 103 1.30 2.31 -6.75
C CYS A 103 1.05 1.96 -8.22
N ASN A 104 0.42 2.80 -9.05
CA ASN A 104 0.16 2.49 -10.46
C ASN A 104 1.43 2.08 -11.23
N ALA A 105 2.58 2.68 -10.90
CA ALA A 105 3.88 2.28 -11.46
C ALA A 105 4.24 0.82 -11.11
N LEU A 106 4.03 0.41 -9.85
CA LEU A 106 4.23 -0.97 -9.36
C LEU A 106 3.17 -1.95 -9.91
N LEU A 107 1.99 -1.45 -10.28
CA LEU A 107 0.88 -2.23 -10.83
C LEU A 107 1.02 -2.52 -12.33
N SER A 108 1.96 -1.90 -13.03
CA SER A 108 2.18 -2.14 -14.47
C SER A 108 2.60 -3.59 -14.81
N GLY A 109 3.16 -4.33 -13.85
CA GLY A 109 3.56 -5.74 -13.98
C GLY A 109 2.64 -6.75 -13.26
N TYR A 110 1.42 -6.34 -12.91
CA TYR A 110 0.57 -7.11 -11.99
C TYR A 110 -0.24 -8.20 -12.71
N PRO A 111 -0.39 -9.41 -12.12
CA PRO A 111 -1.26 -10.44 -12.67
C PRO A 111 -2.74 -10.07 -12.50
N ASP A 112 -3.59 -10.44 -13.45
CA ASP A 112 -5.03 -10.12 -13.47
C ASP A 112 -5.77 -10.47 -12.17
N LYS A 113 -5.35 -11.56 -11.51
CA LYS A 113 -5.90 -11.99 -10.21
C LYS A 113 -5.74 -10.93 -9.12
N ALA A 114 -4.67 -10.15 -9.19
CA ALA A 114 -4.37 -9.12 -8.21
C ALA A 114 -5.03 -7.78 -8.58
N LEU A 115 -5.31 -7.52 -9.87
CA LEU A 115 -6.20 -6.43 -10.32
C LEU A 115 -7.64 -6.62 -9.81
N ASN A 116 -8.18 -7.85 -9.85
CA ASN A 116 -9.51 -8.16 -9.32
C ASN A 116 -9.67 -7.79 -7.83
N LYS A 117 -8.60 -7.91 -7.05
CA LYS A 117 -8.61 -7.53 -5.63
C LYS A 117 -8.56 -6.02 -5.42
N LEU A 118 -7.89 -5.27 -6.31
CA LEU A 118 -7.94 -3.80 -6.29
C LEU A 118 -9.34 -3.31 -6.64
N GLN A 119 -10.01 -3.95 -7.60
CA GLN A 119 -11.41 -3.67 -7.88
C GLN A 119 -12.29 -3.89 -6.64
N LEU A 120 -12.02 -4.91 -5.82
CA LEU A 120 -12.73 -5.12 -4.56
C LEU A 120 -12.53 -3.96 -3.57
N VAL A 121 -11.32 -3.40 -3.49
CA VAL A 121 -11.03 -2.21 -2.67
C VAL A 121 -11.83 -1.01 -3.17
N LEU A 122 -11.82 -0.74 -4.48
CA LEU A 122 -12.60 0.35 -5.07
C LEU A 122 -14.11 0.15 -4.86
N ASN A 123 -14.61 -1.07 -5.02
CA ASN A 123 -16.00 -1.42 -4.77
C ASN A 123 -16.39 -1.19 -3.31
N THR A 124 -15.54 -1.57 -2.35
CA THR A 124 -15.82 -1.34 -0.93
C THR A 124 -15.77 0.14 -0.57
N ALA A 125 -14.83 0.90 -1.14
CA ALA A 125 -14.79 2.36 -1.01
C ALA A 125 -16.08 3.01 -1.53
N ALA A 126 -16.53 2.61 -2.72
CA ALA A 126 -17.78 3.07 -3.31
C ALA A 126 -18.98 2.79 -2.40
N ARG A 127 -19.07 1.56 -1.85
CA ARG A 127 -20.14 1.20 -0.91
C ARG A 127 -20.14 2.04 0.36
N ILE A 128 -18.96 2.32 0.91
CA ILE A 128 -18.83 3.17 2.10
C ILE A 128 -19.29 4.60 1.77
N LEU A 129 -18.92 5.13 0.60
CA LEU A 129 -19.33 6.46 0.18
C LEU A 129 -20.85 6.57 0.02
N THR A 130 -21.46 5.63 -0.71
CA THR A 130 -22.90 5.63 -1.04
C THR A 130 -23.79 5.03 0.03
N ARG A 131 -23.21 4.45 1.10
CA ARG A 131 -23.94 3.73 2.17
C ARG A 131 -24.82 2.58 1.64
N THR A 132 -24.47 2.00 0.50
CA THR A 132 -25.18 0.84 -0.05
C THR A 132 -24.99 -0.39 0.82
N GLN A 133 -26.02 -1.22 0.92
CA GLN A 133 -25.95 -2.41 1.76
C GLN A 133 -24.97 -3.42 1.17
N LYS A 134 -24.47 -4.34 2.02
CA LYS A 134 -23.46 -5.33 1.65
C LYS A 134 -23.90 -6.22 0.48
N PHE A 135 -25.19 -6.52 0.40
CA PHE A 135 -25.76 -7.46 -0.57
C PHE A 135 -26.28 -6.78 -1.85
N ASP A 136 -26.34 -5.45 -1.88
CA ASP A 136 -26.79 -4.72 -3.06
C ASP A 136 -25.78 -4.86 -4.21
N HIS A 137 -26.26 -4.85 -5.45
CA HIS A 137 -25.40 -4.96 -6.62
C HIS A 137 -24.51 -3.70 -6.75
N ILE A 138 -23.22 -3.89 -7.06
CA ILE A 138 -22.23 -2.78 -7.11
C ILE A 138 -22.22 -2.03 -8.44
N THR A 139 -22.61 -2.68 -9.54
CA THR A 139 -22.62 -2.09 -10.88
C THR A 139 -23.43 -0.79 -11.01
N PRO A 140 -24.63 -0.63 -10.43
CA PRO A 140 -25.35 0.66 -10.49
C PRO A 140 -24.63 1.78 -9.73
N VAL A 141 -23.82 1.44 -8.72
CA VAL A 141 -23.05 2.40 -7.92
C VAL A 141 -21.89 2.94 -8.74
N LEU A 142 -21.13 2.05 -9.38
CA LEU A 142 -19.97 2.41 -10.21
C LEU A 142 -20.34 3.18 -11.48
N ALA A 143 -21.57 3.01 -11.98
CA ALA A 143 -22.10 3.76 -13.12
C ALA A 143 -22.59 5.18 -12.76
N SER A 144 -22.65 5.53 -11.47
CA SER A 144 -23.12 6.85 -11.02
C SER A 144 -22.03 7.93 -11.18
N PRO A 145 -22.39 9.15 -11.64
CA PRO A 145 -21.42 10.23 -11.87
C PRO A 145 -20.71 10.70 -10.59
N THR A 146 -21.22 10.36 -9.41
CA THR A 146 -20.61 10.72 -8.12
C THR A 146 -19.38 9.89 -7.72
N LEU A 147 -18.97 8.90 -8.52
CA LEU A 147 -17.77 8.09 -8.26
C LEU A 147 -16.63 8.30 -9.27
N ALA A 148 -16.82 9.20 -10.25
CA ALA A 148 -15.78 9.54 -11.23
C ALA A 148 -14.51 10.11 -10.55
N SER A 149 -14.67 10.83 -9.45
CA SER A 149 -13.58 11.35 -8.61
C SER A 149 -12.77 10.26 -7.88
N CYS A 150 -13.40 9.12 -7.59
CA CYS A 150 -12.73 7.97 -6.96
C CYS A 150 -12.05 7.05 -7.99
N GLN A 151 -12.31 7.24 -9.29
CA GLN A 151 -11.77 6.43 -10.38
C GLN A 151 -10.60 7.09 -11.13
N GLY A 152 -10.11 8.25 -10.69
CA GLY A 152 -8.91 8.87 -11.24
C GLY A 152 -9.00 9.22 -12.73
N LYS A 153 -10.20 9.53 -13.24
CA LYS A 153 -10.35 10.07 -14.60
C LYS A 153 -10.00 11.56 -14.59
N GLY A 154 -8.70 11.84 -14.74
CA GLY A 154 -8.19 13.06 -15.37
C GLY A 154 -8.08 12.84 -16.87
#